data_AF-A0A535PC98-F1
#
_entry.id   AF-A0A535PC98-F1
#
_cell.length_a   1.000
_cell.length_b   1.000
_cell.length_c   1.000
_cell.angle_alpha   90.00
_cell.angle_beta   90.00
_cell.angle_gamma   90.00
#
_symmetry.space_group_name_H-M   'P 1'
#
loop_
_entity.id
_entity.type
_entity.pdbx_description
1 polymer ?
#
loop_
_entity_poly.entity_id
_entity_poly.type
_entity_poly.pdbx_seq_one_letter_code
_entity_poly.pdbx_strand_id
1 'polypeptide(L)' 'MSGVRVLVGTRKGAFILTSDGGRKRWKVDGPHFAGWEIYHL' A
#
# COMPACT_ATOMS: atom_id res chain seq x y z
N MET A 1 -16.87 -14.25 0.87
CA MET A 1 -16.64 -12.80 1.08
C MET A 1 -15.72 -12.31 -0.01
N SER A 2 -16.07 -11.25 -0.73
CA SER A 2 -15.16 -10.65 -1.72
C SER A 2 -14.01 -9.95 -1.01
N GLY A 3 -12.78 -10.21 -1.45
CA GLY A 3 -11.59 -9.53 -0.97
C GLY A 3 -11.33 -8.25 -1.76
N VAL A 4 -10.89 -7.19 -1.09
CA VAL A 4 -10.48 -5.92 -1.70
C VAL A 4 -8.99 -5.72 -1.45
N ARG A 5 -8.24 -5.36 -2.51
CA ARG A 5 -6.84 -4.95 -2.42
C ARG A 5 -6.67 -3.57 -3.05
N VAL A 6 -5.87 -2.74 -2.39
CA VAL A 6 -5.45 -1.43 -2.87
C VAL A 6 -3.92 -1.44 -2.95
N LEU A 7 -3.39 -1.15 -4.14
CA LEU A 7 -1.96 -0.98 -4.35
C LEU A 7 -1.64 0.49 -4.11
N VAL A 8 -0.81 0.77 -3.11
CA VAL A 8 -0.50 2.14 -2.69
C VAL A 8 0.96 2.45 -2.99
N GLY A 9 1.18 3.39 -3.91
CA GLY A 9 2.50 3.97 -4.16
C GLY A 9 2.66 5.29 -3.42
N THR A 10 3.75 5.45 -2.67
CA THR A 10 4.11 6.70 -1.99
C THR A 10 5.58 7.01 -2.19
N ARG A 11 6.01 8.23 -1.86
CA ARG A 11 7.45 8.56 -1.76
C ARG A 11 8.21 7.73 -0.74
N LYS A 12 7.51 7.10 0.23
CA LYS A 12 8.10 6.23 1.25
C LYS A 12 8.15 4.75 0.83
N GLY A 13 7.52 4.40 -0.29
CA GLY A 13 7.52 3.04 -0.82
C GLY A 13 6.17 2.56 -1.32
N ALA A 14 6.15 1.30 -1.75
CA ALA A 14 4.98 0.59 -2.25
C ALA A 14 4.39 -0.37 -1.20
N PHE A 15 3.08 -0.32 -1.00
CA PHE A 15 2.35 -1.09 0.01
C PHE A 15 1.11 -1.76 -0.58
N ILE A 16 0.64 -2.81 0.06
CA ILE A 16 -0.64 -3.45 -0.25
C ILE A 16 -1.55 -3.32 0.96
N LEU A 17 -2.72 -2.71 0.76
CA LEU A 17 -3.78 -2.65 1.74
C LEU A 17 -4.85 -3.68 1.39
N THR A 18 -5.16 -4.57 2.34
CA THR A 18 -6.16 -5.62 2.14
C THR A 18 -7.32 -5.44 3.11
N SER A 19 -8.55 -5.57 2.61
CA SER A 19 -9.78 -5.57 3.40
C SER A 19 -10.81 -6.56 2.85
N ASP A 20 -11.86 -6.79 3.62
CA ASP A 20 -13.07 -7.46 3.16
C ASP A 20 -13.99 -6.48 2.41
N GLY A 21 -15.14 -6.97 1.96
CA GLY A 21 -16.14 -6.15 1.28
C GLY A 21 -16.69 -4.98 2.09
N GLY A 22 -16.54 -4.99 3.42
CA GLY A 22 -16.97 -3.92 4.31
C GLY A 22 -16.01 -2.73 4.37
N ARG A 23 -14.74 -2.90 3.99
CA ARG A 23 -13.72 -1.84 3.88
C ARG A 23 -13.49 -1.00 5.15
N LYS A 24 -13.89 -1.52 6.31
CA LYS A 24 -13.79 -0.81 7.61
C LYS A 24 -12.45 -1.02 8.31
N ARG A 25 -11.82 -2.18 8.09
CA ARG A 25 -10.53 -2.53 8.69
C ARG A 25 -9.56 -2.92 7.59
N TRP A 26 -8.33 -2.42 7.69
CA TRP A 26 -7.31 -2.64 6.69
C TRP A 26 -6.08 -3.27 7.32
N LYS A 27 -5.60 -4.35 6.71
CA LYS A 27 -4.25 -4.84 6.96
C LYS A 27 -3.31 -4.17 5.98
N VAL A 28 -2.23 -3.60 6.50
CA VAL A 28 -1.14 -3.01 5.71
C VAL A 28 -0.03 -4.04 5.58
N ASP A 29 0.45 -4.25 4.35
CA ASP A 29 1.61 -5.07 4.03
C ASP A 29 2.62 -4.27 3.21
N GLY A 30 3.91 -4.53 3.43
CA GLY A 30 5.03 -3.76 2.89
C GLY A 30 5.79 -2.91 3.93
N PRO A 31 6.72 -2.03 3.50
CA PRO A 31 6.98 -1.67 2.11
C PRO A 31 7.58 -2.83 1.31
N HIS A 32 6.98 -3.16 0.16
CA HIS A 32 7.53 -4.16 -0.78
C HIS A 32 8.63 -3.58 -1.67
N PHE A 33 8.64 -2.26 -1.81
CA PHE A 33 9.74 -1.48 -2.34
C PHE A 33 9.89 -0.24 -1.46
N ALA A 34 11.05 -0.03 -0.86
CA ALA A 34 11.31 1.19 -0.09
C ALA A 34 11.25 2.40 -1.02
N GLY A 35 10.71 3.51 -0.55
CA GLY A 35 10.62 4.72 -1.36
C GLY A 35 11.99 5.30 -1.64
N TRP A 36 12.21 5.75 -2.87
CA TRP A 36 13.38 6.51 -3.24
C TRP A 36 12.95 7.97 -3.39
N GLU A 37 13.46 8.84 -2.53
CA GLU A 37 13.40 10.27 -2.81
C GLU A 37 14.38 10.54 -3.95
N ILE A 38 13.88 10.82 -5.15
CA ILE A 38 14.72 11.36 -6.22
C ILE A 38 15.03 12.79 -5.83
N TYR A 39 16.22 13.01 -5.29
CA TYR A 39 16.81 14.33 -5.21
C TYR A 39 17.34 14.67 -6.61
N HIS A 40 16.68 15.58 -7.32
CA HIS A 40 17.25 16.19 -8.52
C HIS A 40 18.26 17.26 -8.07
N LEU A 41 19.51 17.16 -8.54
CA LEU A 41 20.52 18.20 -8.44
C LEU A 41 20.37 19.19 -9.60
#